data_AF-A0A3E2H2V6-F1
#
_entry.id   AF-A0A3E2H2V6-F1
#
_cell.length_a   1.000
_cell.length_b   1.000
_cell.length_c   1.000
_cell.angle_alpha   90.00
_cell.angle_beta   90.00
_cell.angle_gamma   90.00
#
_symmetry.space_group_name_H-M   'P 1'
#
loop_
_entity.id
_entity.type
_entity.pdbx_description
1 polymer ?
#
loop_
_entity_poly.entity_id
_entity_poly.type
_entity_poly.pdbx_seq_one_letter_code
_entity_poly.pdbx_strand_id
1 'polypeptide(L)'
;MSPSRTLPSFTQADVASHSTAQSCYVTLGNRVFDVTDFVESHPGGGDLVLEYGGKDVTEILKDQDSHFHSEAAYEILEDSLVGFLTQDKVTKGKQNGTAEEAMVYPSTGMASEDDLKKETDLVEDYKTYKFLDLNKPLLLQVLLGGFSKRFYLEQIHRPRHYKGGASAPLFGNFLEPLSKTPWYLPDHPIALTLHFLLHGIHHYLPMDKLRLVMPPTMFLALATPFWKLAHTVFYYNWHAATAVFCGGIFGYICYDLTHYFLHHRTLPAYMRKLKKHHLEHHFMDYENGFGVTSRFWDWVFGTELVPPPMKTVKTL
;
A
#
# COMPACT_ATOMS: atom_id res chain seq x y z
N MET A 1 -9.79 23.04 12.80
CA MET A 1 -10.36 22.52 11.54
C MET A 1 -9.69 23.29 10.41
N SER A 2 -8.72 22.69 9.72
CA SER A 2 -8.17 23.30 8.51
C SER A 2 -9.17 23.07 7.37
N PRO A 3 -9.52 24.07 6.56
CA PRO A 3 -10.46 23.90 5.46
C PRO A 3 -9.89 22.91 4.44
N SER A 4 -10.66 21.89 4.05
CA SER A 4 -10.37 21.08 2.87
C SER A 4 -10.26 22.02 1.67
N ARG A 5 -9.06 22.21 1.12
CA ARG A 5 -8.89 22.94 -0.14
C ARG A 5 -9.46 22.07 -1.26
N THR A 6 -10.62 22.44 -1.78
CA THR A 6 -11.08 21.99 -3.10
C THR A 6 -10.18 22.61 -4.15
N LEU A 7 -9.49 21.79 -4.95
CA LEU A 7 -8.65 22.27 -6.04
C LEU A 7 -9.50 22.99 -7.11
N PRO A 8 -9.01 24.09 -7.70
CA PRO A 8 -9.73 24.85 -8.72
C PRO A 8 -9.94 24.07 -10.02
N SER A 9 -10.89 24.55 -10.83
CA SER A 9 -11.12 24.05 -12.18
C SER A 9 -10.64 25.05 -13.22
N PHE A 10 -10.04 24.58 -14.30
CA PHE A 10 -9.45 25.37 -15.37
C PHE A 10 -10.11 25.03 -16.70
N THR A 11 -10.27 26.00 -17.59
CA THR A 11 -10.56 25.70 -19.01
C THR A 11 -9.27 25.36 -19.74
N GLN A 12 -9.36 24.72 -20.91
CA GLN A 12 -8.17 24.50 -21.74
C GLN A 12 -7.52 25.82 -22.15
N ALA A 13 -8.31 26.88 -22.34
CA ALA A 13 -7.80 28.21 -22.65
C ALA A 13 -7.02 28.82 -21.48
N ASP A 14 -7.47 28.59 -20.24
CA ASP A 14 -6.74 29.03 -19.04
C ASP A 14 -5.39 28.33 -18.97
N VAL A 15 -5.34 27.00 -19.12
CA VAL A 15 -4.07 26.24 -19.10
C VAL A 15 -3.14 26.69 -20.24
N ALA A 16 -3.66 26.89 -21.45
CA ALA A 16 -2.87 27.35 -22.59
C ALA A 16 -2.23 28.75 -22.37
N SER A 17 -2.82 29.58 -21.51
CA SER A 17 -2.27 30.89 -21.16
C SER A 17 -1.02 30.80 -20.26
N HIS A 18 -0.79 29.65 -19.61
CA HIS A 18 0.38 29.36 -18.79
C HIS A 18 1.43 28.57 -19.61
N SER A 19 2.05 29.23 -20.58
CA SER A 19 3.02 28.62 -21.53
C SER A 19 4.40 29.29 -21.53
N THR A 20 4.81 29.91 -20.42
CA THR A 20 6.09 30.63 -20.30
C THR A 20 6.92 30.15 -19.12
N ALA A 21 8.23 30.43 -19.09
CA ALA A 21 9.11 30.02 -17.98
C ALA A 21 8.71 30.58 -16.61
N GLN A 22 7.98 31.69 -16.57
CA GLN A 22 7.50 32.31 -15.33
C GLN A 22 6.13 31.79 -14.90
N SER A 23 5.50 30.95 -15.73
CA SER A 23 4.14 30.47 -15.58
C SER A 23 3.89 29.37 -16.62
N CYS A 24 4.19 28.11 -16.26
CA CYS A 24 4.18 26.96 -17.15
C CYS A 24 3.31 25.84 -16.56
N TYR A 25 2.12 25.63 -17.15
CA TYR A 25 1.22 24.56 -16.74
C TYR A 25 1.19 23.47 -17.81
N VAL A 26 0.91 22.23 -17.41
CA VAL A 26 0.71 21.10 -18.32
C VAL A 26 -0.49 20.28 -17.88
N THR A 27 -1.05 19.48 -18.80
CA THR A 27 -2.14 18.55 -18.46
C THR A 27 -1.72 17.09 -18.63
N LEU A 28 -2.28 16.23 -17.78
CA LEU A 28 -2.23 14.78 -17.97
C LEU A 28 -3.66 14.25 -17.82
N GLY A 29 -4.34 14.10 -18.96
CA GLY A 29 -5.77 13.83 -18.99
C GLY A 29 -6.57 15.01 -18.45
N ASN A 30 -7.41 14.79 -17.43
CA ASN A 30 -8.24 15.85 -16.85
C ASN A 30 -7.56 16.65 -15.73
N ARG A 31 -6.26 16.41 -15.47
CA ARG A 31 -5.50 17.00 -14.36
C ARG A 31 -4.58 18.11 -14.87
N VAL A 32 -4.47 19.17 -14.08
CA VAL A 32 -3.67 20.37 -14.41
C VAL A 32 -2.56 20.52 -13.38
N PHE A 33 -1.32 20.64 -13.87
CA PHE A 33 -0.12 20.71 -13.05
C PHE A 33 0.61 22.03 -13.31
N ASP A 34 1.04 22.70 -12.26
CA ASP A 34 1.92 23.86 -12.32
C ASP A 34 3.37 23.40 -12.17
N VAL A 35 4.08 23.36 -13.29
CA VAL A 35 5.47 22.91 -13.35
C VAL A 35 6.45 24.08 -13.41
N THR A 36 6.00 25.30 -13.13
CA THR A 36 6.82 26.53 -13.22
C THR A 36 8.13 26.42 -12.46
N ASP A 37 8.08 26.00 -11.19
CA ASP A 37 9.27 25.84 -10.34
C ASP A 37 10.19 24.68 -10.79
N PHE A 38 9.66 23.75 -11.60
CA PHE A 38 10.38 22.58 -12.07
C PHE A 38 11.10 22.80 -13.41
N VAL A 39 10.68 23.79 -14.21
CA VAL A 39 11.24 24.05 -15.55
C VAL A 39 12.77 24.10 -15.54
N GLU A 40 13.36 24.89 -14.64
CA GLU A 40 14.82 25.05 -14.55
C GLU A 40 15.54 23.83 -13.95
N SER A 41 14.81 22.99 -13.21
CA SER A 41 15.34 21.80 -12.54
C SER A 41 15.15 20.52 -13.35
N HIS A 42 14.53 20.59 -14.53
CA HIS A 42 14.26 19.44 -15.37
C HIS A 42 15.57 18.83 -15.92
N PRO A 43 15.87 17.54 -15.65
CA PRO A 43 17.14 16.91 -16.06
C PRO A 43 17.39 16.88 -17.59
N GLY A 44 16.33 16.91 -18.40
CA GLY A 44 16.42 17.01 -19.86
C GLY A 44 16.58 18.43 -20.41
N GLY A 45 16.58 19.44 -19.53
CA GLY A 45 16.58 20.86 -19.88
C GLY A 45 15.17 21.45 -19.87
N GLY A 46 15.06 22.71 -19.42
CA GLY A 46 13.78 23.42 -19.31
C GLY A 46 13.12 23.76 -20.64
N ASP A 47 13.91 23.93 -21.71
CA ASP A 47 13.40 24.24 -23.05
C ASP A 47 12.44 23.15 -23.56
N LEU A 48 12.69 21.88 -23.24
CA LEU A 48 11.81 20.76 -23.59
C LEU A 48 10.48 20.80 -22.83
N VAL A 49 10.48 21.28 -21.59
CA VAL A 49 9.25 21.45 -20.79
C VAL A 49 8.43 22.59 -21.36
N LEU A 50 9.08 23.70 -21.73
CA LEU A 50 8.44 24.88 -22.29
C LEU A 50 7.76 24.61 -23.64
N GLU A 51 8.28 23.67 -24.44
CA GLU A 51 7.63 23.24 -25.69
C GLU A 51 6.23 22.64 -25.45
N TYR A 52 6.01 22.08 -24.26
CA TYR A 52 4.73 21.50 -23.82
C TYR A 52 3.94 22.40 -22.86
N GLY A 53 4.42 23.60 -22.56
CA GLY A 53 3.68 24.58 -21.76
C GLY A 53 2.30 24.86 -22.35
N GLY A 54 1.26 24.67 -21.54
CA GLY A 54 -0.14 24.82 -21.90
C GLY A 54 -0.76 23.62 -22.64
N LYS A 55 -0.05 22.48 -22.75
CA LYS A 55 -0.46 21.31 -23.53
C LYS A 55 -0.59 20.04 -22.68
N ASP A 56 -1.17 19.00 -23.28
CA ASP A 56 -1.23 17.66 -22.69
C ASP A 56 0.06 16.88 -22.94
N VAL A 57 0.62 16.31 -21.87
CA VAL A 57 1.89 15.59 -21.87
C VAL A 57 1.75 14.07 -21.78
N THR A 58 0.52 13.53 -21.87
CA THR A 58 0.24 12.10 -21.66
C THR A 58 1.03 11.21 -22.61
N GLU A 59 1.10 11.57 -23.90
CA GLU A 59 1.78 10.77 -24.91
C GLU A 59 3.29 10.91 -24.82
N ILE A 60 3.81 12.13 -24.66
CA ILE A 60 5.27 12.36 -24.60
C ILE A 60 5.90 11.76 -23.33
N LEU A 61 5.18 11.71 -22.21
CA LEU A 61 5.66 11.05 -20.99
C LEU A 61 5.75 9.52 -21.16
N LYS A 62 4.90 8.93 -22.01
CA LYS A 62 4.89 7.47 -22.29
C LYS A 62 5.83 7.07 -23.41
N ASP A 63 6.32 8.03 -24.18
CA ASP A 63 7.20 7.78 -25.33
C ASP A 63 8.61 7.40 -24.87
N GLN A 64 8.85 6.08 -24.81
CA GLN A 64 10.14 5.50 -24.45
C GLN A 64 11.22 5.69 -25.53
N ASP A 65 10.83 6.00 -26.77
CA ASP A 65 11.77 6.23 -27.87
C ASP A 65 12.32 7.67 -27.83
N SER A 66 11.56 8.62 -27.28
CA SER A 66 12.01 10.00 -27.05
C SER A 66 13.01 10.12 -25.88
N HIS A 67 12.60 9.70 -24.67
CA HIS A 67 13.46 9.50 -23.50
C HIS A 67 12.69 8.84 -22.35
N PHE A 68 13.40 8.11 -21.48
CA PHE A 68 12.79 7.37 -20.38
C PHE A 68 12.51 8.26 -19.16
N HIS A 69 11.24 8.37 -18.77
CA HIS A 69 10.84 8.93 -17.47
C HIS A 69 10.65 7.79 -16.46
N SER A 70 11.45 7.80 -15.38
CA SER A 70 11.26 6.89 -14.25
C SER A 70 9.97 7.21 -13.47
N GLU A 71 9.45 6.27 -12.68
CA GLU A 71 8.33 6.50 -11.75
C GLU A 71 8.50 7.76 -10.86
N ALA A 72 9.74 8.09 -10.47
CA ALA A 72 10.03 9.30 -9.71
C ALA A 72 9.70 10.62 -10.46
N ALA A 73 9.72 10.62 -11.79
CA ALA A 73 9.35 11.78 -12.59
C ALA A 73 7.84 12.03 -12.55
N TYR A 74 7.03 10.96 -12.51
CA TYR A 74 5.58 11.07 -12.32
C TYR A 74 5.23 11.58 -10.92
N GLU A 75 5.99 11.19 -9.89
CA GLU A 75 5.79 11.69 -8.52
C GLU A 75 6.08 13.18 -8.38
N ILE A 76 7.16 13.66 -9.02
CA ILE A 76 7.48 15.10 -9.05
C ILE A 76 6.34 15.87 -9.75
N LEU A 77 5.76 15.31 -10.80
CA LEU A 77 4.63 15.91 -11.48
C LEU A 77 3.37 15.94 -10.58
N GLU A 78 3.09 14.89 -9.82
CA GLU A 78 1.94 14.86 -8.89
C GLU A 78 2.03 15.93 -7.79
N ASP A 79 3.23 16.23 -7.28
CA ASP A 79 3.45 17.30 -6.30
C ASP A 79 3.08 18.69 -6.85
N SER A 80 3.08 18.84 -8.17
CA SER A 80 2.71 20.04 -8.92
C SER A 80 1.21 20.14 -9.24
N LEU A 81 0.34 19.25 -8.74
CA LEU A 81 -1.10 19.26 -9.06
C LEU A 81 -1.79 20.52 -8.53
N VAL A 82 -2.37 21.31 -9.43
CA VAL A 82 -3.07 22.56 -9.09
C VAL A 82 -4.56 22.55 -9.41
N GLY A 83 -5.07 21.62 -10.22
CA GLY A 83 -6.50 21.52 -10.47
C GLY A 83 -6.92 20.54 -11.55
N PHE A 84 -8.14 20.75 -12.07
CA PHE A 84 -8.76 19.87 -13.07
C PHE A 84 -9.37 20.66 -14.23
N LEU A 85 -9.43 20.08 -15.43
CA LEU A 85 -10.10 20.71 -16.56
C LEU A 85 -11.64 20.71 -16.38
N THR A 86 -12.29 21.83 -16.72
CA THR A 86 -13.76 21.94 -16.83
C THR A 86 -14.23 21.31 -18.13
N GLN A 87 -15.06 20.26 -18.06
CA GLN A 87 -15.69 19.71 -19.24
C GLN A 87 -16.79 20.66 -19.75
N ASP A 88 -16.69 21.08 -21.02
CA ASP A 88 -17.80 21.73 -21.69
C ASP A 88 -18.99 20.76 -21.80
N LYS A 89 -20.19 21.27 -21.49
CA LYS A 89 -21.43 20.49 -21.53
C LYS A 89 -21.67 19.91 -22.93
N VAL A 90 -21.37 18.62 -23.11
CA VAL A 90 -21.94 17.81 -24.19
C VAL A 90 -22.93 16.81 -23.57
N THR A 91 -24.20 17.12 -23.81
CA THR A 91 -25.36 16.24 -24.01
C THR A 91 -25.32 14.83 -23.44
N LYS A 92 -26.33 14.50 -22.63
CA LYS A 92 -26.78 13.13 -22.32
C LYS A 92 -26.92 12.30 -23.61
N GLY A 93 -25.86 11.64 -24.04
CA GLY A 93 -25.89 10.51 -24.95
C GLY A 93 -25.89 9.25 -24.10
N LYS A 94 -26.89 8.38 -24.29
CA LYS A 94 -26.86 7.00 -23.79
C LYS A 94 -25.56 6.34 -24.27
N GLN A 95 -24.60 6.14 -23.37
CA GLN A 95 -23.50 5.22 -23.64
C GLN A 95 -23.93 3.85 -23.14
N ASN A 96 -24.23 2.98 -24.10
CA ASN A 96 -24.11 1.54 -23.90
C ASN A 96 -22.67 1.25 -23.49
N GLY A 97 -22.52 0.45 -22.43
CA GLY A 97 -21.23 0.10 -21.84
C GLY A 97 -20.29 -0.55 -22.84
N THR A 98 -19.07 -0.04 -22.82
CA THR A 98 -17.84 -0.78 -23.15
C THR A 98 -16.98 -0.71 -21.90
N ALA A 99 -16.64 -1.88 -21.35
CA ALA A 99 -15.85 -2.03 -20.14
C ALA A 99 -14.52 -1.29 -20.28
N GLU A 100 -14.24 -0.33 -19.39
CA GLU A 100 -12.90 0.25 -19.28
C GLU A 100 -11.97 -0.79 -18.67
N GLU A 101 -10.94 -1.18 -19.42
CA GLU A 101 -9.89 -2.07 -18.98
C GLU A 101 -9.01 -1.37 -17.94
N ALA A 102 -9.10 -1.77 -16.67
CA ALA A 102 -8.28 -1.22 -15.58
C ALA A 102 -6.96 -2.00 -15.44
N MET A 103 -5.85 -1.29 -15.28
CA MET A 103 -4.55 -1.89 -14.95
C MET A 103 -4.42 -2.13 -13.44
N VAL A 104 -4.00 -3.33 -13.05
CA VAL A 104 -3.83 -3.71 -11.64
C VAL A 104 -2.54 -4.51 -11.40
N TYR A 105 -2.04 -4.47 -10.17
CA TYR A 105 -0.91 -5.29 -9.73
C TYR A 105 -1.32 -6.76 -9.60
N PRO A 106 -0.58 -7.72 -10.19
CA PRO A 106 -1.00 -9.13 -10.21
C PRO A 106 -1.07 -9.81 -8.82
N SER A 107 -0.24 -9.36 -7.89
CA SER A 107 -0.12 -9.86 -6.51
C SER A 107 -1.37 -9.55 -5.67
N THR A 108 -1.89 -8.33 -5.77
CA THR A 108 -2.92 -7.78 -4.89
C THR A 108 -4.24 -7.48 -5.62
N GLY A 109 -4.22 -7.37 -6.95
CA GLY A 109 -5.36 -6.95 -7.76
C GLY A 109 -5.74 -5.47 -7.61
N MET A 110 -4.87 -4.64 -7.03
CA MET A 110 -5.10 -3.21 -6.82
C MET A 110 -4.42 -2.36 -7.89
N ALA A 111 -4.97 -1.19 -8.18
CA ALA A 111 -4.38 -0.22 -9.09
C ALA A 111 -3.55 0.86 -8.34
N SER A 112 -3.92 1.18 -7.10
CA SER A 112 -3.28 2.27 -6.34
C SER A 112 -3.46 2.15 -4.82
N GLU A 113 -2.74 3.00 -4.06
CA GLU A 113 -2.91 3.16 -2.61
C GLU A 113 -4.37 3.46 -2.23
N ASP A 114 -5.09 4.27 -3.03
CA ASP A 114 -6.45 4.68 -2.71
C ASP A 114 -7.45 3.52 -2.72
N ASP A 115 -7.13 2.41 -3.40
CA ASP A 115 -7.93 1.20 -3.36
C ASP A 115 -7.97 0.56 -1.97
N LEU A 116 -6.95 0.77 -1.13
CA LEU A 116 -6.92 0.28 0.26
C LEU A 116 -8.03 0.89 1.14
N LYS A 117 -8.60 2.03 0.71
CA LYS A 117 -9.64 2.77 1.45
C LYS A 117 -11.04 2.52 0.90
N LYS A 118 -11.18 1.85 -0.26
CA LYS A 118 -12.47 1.60 -0.90
C LYS A 118 -13.23 0.50 -0.16
N GLU A 119 -14.49 0.75 0.19
CA GLU A 119 -15.35 -0.26 0.83
C GLU A 119 -15.55 -1.48 -0.08
N THR A 120 -15.48 -2.68 0.49
CA THR A 120 -15.75 -3.91 -0.24
C THR A 120 -17.25 -4.23 -0.24
N ASP A 121 -17.81 -4.56 -1.40
CA ASP A 121 -19.14 -5.19 -1.46
C ASP A 121 -19.02 -6.63 -0.96
N LEU A 122 -19.59 -6.89 0.22
CA LEU A 122 -19.43 -8.16 0.93
C LEU A 122 -20.08 -9.34 0.20
N VAL A 123 -21.18 -9.10 -0.53
CA VAL A 123 -21.91 -10.16 -1.22
C VAL A 123 -21.22 -10.48 -2.54
N GLU A 124 -20.81 -9.45 -3.29
CA GLU A 124 -20.13 -9.66 -4.57
C GLU A 124 -18.70 -10.19 -4.38
N ASP A 125 -17.98 -9.78 -3.33
CA ASP A 125 -16.65 -10.32 -3.00
C ASP A 125 -16.70 -11.83 -2.73
N TYR A 126 -17.60 -12.28 -1.85
CA TYR A 126 -17.76 -13.71 -1.59
C TYR A 126 -18.28 -14.47 -2.81
N LYS A 127 -19.13 -13.84 -3.63
CA LYS A 127 -19.61 -14.45 -4.88
C LYS A 127 -18.49 -14.65 -5.90
N THR A 128 -17.60 -13.67 -6.03
CA THR A 128 -16.49 -13.66 -7.00
C THR A 128 -15.34 -14.54 -6.56
N TYR A 129 -14.85 -14.36 -5.33
CA TYR A 129 -13.59 -14.99 -4.89
C TYR A 129 -13.78 -16.28 -4.10
N LYS A 130 -14.98 -16.56 -3.58
CA LYS A 130 -15.28 -17.78 -2.80
C LYS A 130 -14.30 -18.02 -1.64
N PHE A 131 -13.79 -16.95 -1.04
CA PHE A 131 -12.79 -17.00 0.02
C PHE A 131 -13.43 -16.90 1.41
N LEU A 132 -13.58 -15.70 1.97
CA LEU A 132 -14.17 -15.48 3.29
C LEU A 132 -15.45 -14.65 3.16
N ASP A 133 -16.55 -15.12 3.74
CA ASP A 133 -17.78 -14.35 3.87
C ASP A 133 -17.62 -13.33 5.00
N LEU A 134 -17.43 -12.07 4.61
CA LEU A 134 -17.25 -10.95 5.53
C LEU A 134 -18.49 -10.68 6.40
N ASN A 135 -19.67 -11.21 6.07
CA ASN A 135 -20.86 -11.12 6.93
C ASN A 135 -20.84 -12.10 8.10
N LYS A 136 -19.83 -12.99 8.17
CA LYS A 136 -19.71 -14.03 9.19
C LYS A 136 -18.36 -13.94 9.92
N PRO A 137 -18.24 -14.53 11.13
CA PRO A 137 -16.95 -14.62 11.83
C PRO A 137 -15.88 -15.32 10.97
N LEU A 138 -14.71 -14.70 10.80
CA LEU A 138 -13.71 -15.13 9.81
C LEU A 138 -12.88 -16.35 10.26
N LEU A 139 -12.64 -16.49 11.56
CA LEU A 139 -11.67 -17.49 12.04
C LEU A 139 -12.09 -18.93 11.78
N LEU A 140 -13.35 -19.26 12.05
CA LEU A 140 -13.86 -20.60 11.78
C LEU A 140 -13.92 -20.89 10.28
N GLN A 141 -14.05 -19.86 9.46
CA GLN A 141 -13.98 -20.00 8.00
C GLN A 141 -12.56 -20.35 7.55
N VAL A 142 -11.51 -19.79 8.16
CA VAL A 142 -10.11 -20.18 7.85
C VAL A 142 -9.81 -21.58 8.39
N LEU A 143 -10.19 -21.87 9.63
CA LEU A 143 -9.88 -23.13 10.31
C LEU A 143 -10.61 -24.34 9.69
N LEU A 144 -11.83 -24.15 9.20
CA LEU A 144 -12.67 -25.24 8.68
C LEU A 144 -12.91 -25.14 7.16
N GLY A 145 -12.36 -24.11 6.50
CA GLY A 145 -12.66 -23.80 5.10
C GLY A 145 -12.04 -24.74 4.07
N GLY A 146 -11.06 -25.58 4.46
CA GLY A 146 -10.45 -26.55 3.56
C GLY A 146 -9.66 -25.94 2.39
N PHE A 147 -9.16 -24.71 2.55
CA PHE A 147 -8.40 -24.01 1.51
C PHE A 147 -7.05 -24.66 1.28
N SER A 148 -6.63 -24.76 0.01
CA SER A 148 -5.21 -25.03 -0.30
C SER A 148 -4.35 -23.83 0.06
N LYS A 149 -3.11 -24.08 0.48
CA LYS A 149 -2.08 -23.06 0.75
C LYS A 149 -2.02 -21.99 -0.34
N ARG A 150 -1.94 -22.40 -1.61
CA ARG A 150 -1.79 -21.49 -2.74
C ARG A 150 -2.99 -20.54 -2.87
N PHE A 151 -4.20 -21.11 -2.83
CA PHE A 151 -5.43 -20.31 -2.90
C PHE A 151 -5.55 -19.36 -1.71
N TYR A 152 -5.25 -19.85 -0.50
CA TYR A 152 -5.25 -19.03 0.70
C TYR A 152 -4.27 -17.86 0.61
N LEU A 153 -3.00 -18.12 0.23
CA LEU A 153 -1.97 -17.07 0.13
C LEU A 153 -2.31 -16.04 -0.96
N GLU A 154 -2.87 -16.48 -2.10
CA GLU A 154 -3.31 -15.57 -3.14
C GLU A 154 -4.46 -14.67 -2.66
N GLN A 155 -5.40 -15.20 -1.88
CA GLN A 155 -6.57 -14.43 -1.45
C GLN A 155 -6.32 -13.58 -0.21
N ILE A 156 -5.52 -14.05 0.75
CA ILE A 156 -5.33 -13.35 2.03
C ILE A 156 -4.51 -12.06 1.88
N HIS A 157 -3.63 -11.99 0.87
CA HIS A 157 -2.82 -10.80 0.58
C HIS A 157 -3.49 -9.86 -0.43
N ARG A 158 -4.71 -10.16 -0.88
CA ARG A 158 -5.55 -9.24 -1.65
C ARG A 158 -6.40 -8.43 -0.66
N PRO A 159 -6.17 -7.12 -0.48
CA PRO A 159 -6.80 -6.42 0.63
C PRO A 159 -8.29 -6.15 0.40
N ARG A 160 -9.08 -6.23 1.49
CA ARG A 160 -10.51 -5.89 1.57
C ARG A 160 -10.72 -4.79 2.62
N HIS A 161 -11.90 -4.16 2.63
CA HIS A 161 -12.27 -3.14 3.61
C HIS A 161 -13.68 -3.38 4.17
N TYR A 162 -13.80 -3.40 5.49
CA TYR A 162 -15.08 -3.57 6.18
C TYR A 162 -15.83 -2.25 6.30
N LYS A 163 -17.14 -2.27 6.01
CA LYS A 163 -17.99 -1.08 6.06
C LYS A 163 -18.00 -0.45 7.45
N GLY A 164 -17.76 0.86 7.53
CA GLY A 164 -17.87 1.64 8.77
C GLY A 164 -16.78 1.42 9.82
N GLY A 165 -15.65 0.78 9.49
CA GLY A 165 -14.48 0.70 10.38
C GLY A 165 -14.61 -0.23 11.60
N ALA A 166 -15.58 -1.16 11.57
CA ALA A 166 -15.75 -2.21 12.59
C ALA A 166 -14.85 -3.43 12.34
N SER A 167 -14.66 -4.27 13.37
CA SER A 167 -13.61 -5.30 13.39
C SER A 167 -14.18 -6.71 13.75
N ALA A 168 -13.82 -7.78 12.99
CA ALA A 168 -14.01 -9.26 13.16
C ALA A 168 -13.18 -10.11 14.23
N PRO A 169 -13.77 -11.04 15.01
CA PRO A 169 -13.12 -11.72 16.18
C PRO A 169 -12.29 -13.04 15.95
N LEU A 170 -11.34 -13.43 16.87
CA LEU A 170 -10.31 -14.53 16.73
C LEU A 170 -9.71 -15.24 18.07
N PHE A 171 -8.96 -16.40 18.08
CA PHE A 171 -8.69 -17.43 19.21
C PHE A 171 -7.22 -17.66 19.78
N GLY A 172 -6.90 -18.69 20.65
CA GLY A 172 -5.53 -19.02 21.21
C GLY A 172 -5.08 -20.47 21.69
N ASN A 173 -3.81 -20.90 21.36
CA ASN A 173 -2.92 -21.94 22.00
C ASN A 173 -1.49 -22.10 21.31
N PHE A 174 -0.79 -23.25 21.47
CA PHE A 174 0.69 -23.50 21.59
C PHE A 174 1.64 -23.42 20.35
N LEU A 175 1.31 -22.75 19.25
CA LEU A 175 2.02 -22.94 17.96
C LEU A 175 2.92 -21.79 17.49
N GLU A 176 3.49 -21.05 18.43
CA GLU A 176 4.31 -19.86 18.25
C GLU A 176 5.58 -19.94 17.34
N PRO A 177 6.27 -21.09 17.10
CA PRO A 177 7.52 -21.09 16.31
C PRO A 177 7.41 -20.87 14.79
N LEU A 178 6.22 -20.58 14.24
CA LEU A 178 5.93 -20.55 12.80
C LEU A 178 6.03 -19.17 12.11
N SER A 179 6.51 -18.14 12.81
CA SER A 179 6.47 -16.76 12.32
C SER A 179 7.54 -16.36 11.28
N LYS A 180 8.27 -17.30 10.65
CA LYS A 180 9.16 -16.98 9.53
C LYS A 180 9.22 -18.06 8.45
N THR A 181 9.21 -17.56 7.21
CA THR A 181 9.59 -18.15 5.90
C THR A 181 8.47 -18.70 4.98
N PRO A 182 8.28 -18.12 3.77
CA PRO A 182 7.21 -18.48 2.83
C PRO A 182 7.30 -19.94 2.34
N TRP A 183 8.47 -20.56 2.45
CA TRP A 183 8.74 -21.94 2.03
C TRP A 183 8.29 -23.03 3.03
N TYR A 184 7.83 -22.70 4.25
CA TYR A 184 7.40 -23.71 5.24
C TYR A 184 5.97 -23.56 5.78
N LEU A 185 5.10 -22.69 5.25
CA LEU A 185 3.67 -22.74 5.62
C LEU A 185 3.07 -24.07 5.11
N PRO A 186 2.70 -25.03 5.97
CA PRO A 186 2.11 -26.29 5.55
C PRO A 186 0.68 -26.08 5.06
N ASP A 187 0.21 -26.95 4.17
CA ASP A 187 -1.19 -26.98 3.73
C ASP A 187 -2.06 -27.62 4.83
N HIS A 188 -2.15 -26.94 5.97
CA HIS A 188 -2.83 -27.42 7.17
C HIS A 188 -3.64 -26.29 7.80
N PRO A 189 -4.94 -26.51 8.13
CA PRO A 189 -5.82 -25.43 8.56
C PRO A 189 -5.34 -24.66 9.80
N ILE A 190 -4.68 -25.36 10.73
CA ILE A 190 -4.10 -24.73 11.91
C ILE A 190 -2.96 -23.78 11.52
N ALA A 191 -2.11 -24.15 10.58
CA ALA A 191 -1.01 -23.30 10.15
C ALA A 191 -1.52 -22.06 9.39
N LEU A 192 -2.51 -22.24 8.52
CA LEU A 192 -3.19 -21.11 7.86
C LEU A 192 -3.88 -20.18 8.86
N THR A 193 -4.46 -20.76 9.91
CA THR A 193 -5.09 -20.01 11.00
C THR A 193 -4.08 -19.19 11.79
N LEU A 194 -2.90 -19.75 12.10
CA LEU A 194 -1.83 -19.02 12.77
C LEU A 194 -1.28 -17.90 11.90
N HIS A 195 -1.06 -18.16 10.61
CA HIS A 195 -0.68 -17.12 9.66
C HIS A 195 -1.71 -15.97 9.65
N PHE A 196 -3.00 -16.30 9.60
CA PHE A 196 -4.08 -15.32 9.65
C PHE A 196 -4.03 -14.45 10.91
N LEU A 197 -3.82 -15.07 12.08
CA LEU A 197 -3.71 -14.39 13.37
C LEU A 197 -2.49 -13.49 13.48
N LEU A 198 -1.32 -13.96 13.02
CA LEU A 198 -0.04 -13.28 13.19
C LEU A 198 0.12 -12.08 12.26
N HIS A 199 -0.35 -12.20 11.01
CA HIS A 199 -0.14 -11.15 10.02
C HIS A 199 -1.17 -11.13 8.88
N GLY A 200 -1.70 -12.29 8.48
CA GLY A 200 -2.59 -12.38 7.31
C GLY A 200 -3.85 -11.51 7.44
N ILE A 201 -4.42 -11.35 8.64
CA ILE A 201 -5.58 -10.48 8.83
C ILE A 201 -5.30 -9.00 8.59
N HIS A 202 -4.05 -8.57 8.83
CA HIS A 202 -3.65 -7.21 8.58
C HIS A 202 -3.55 -6.96 7.07
N HIS A 203 -2.91 -7.85 6.30
CA HIS A 203 -2.92 -7.75 4.82
C HIS A 203 -4.34 -7.84 4.23
N TYR A 204 -5.20 -8.67 4.82
CA TYR A 204 -6.57 -8.82 4.37
C TYR A 204 -7.44 -7.60 4.71
N LEU A 205 -7.17 -6.90 5.82
CA LEU A 205 -7.92 -5.72 6.29
C LEU A 205 -6.95 -4.60 6.74
N PRO A 206 -6.16 -3.99 5.83
CA PRO A 206 -5.01 -3.15 6.18
C PRO A 206 -5.40 -1.81 6.80
N MET A 207 -6.65 -1.39 6.66
CA MET A 207 -7.17 -0.15 7.24
C MET A 207 -8.01 -0.37 8.50
N ASP A 208 -8.11 -1.60 9.01
CA ASP A 208 -8.76 -1.88 10.30
C ASP A 208 -7.84 -1.52 11.48
N LYS A 209 -8.19 -0.42 12.15
CA LYS A 209 -7.41 0.15 13.25
C LYS A 209 -7.26 -0.77 14.46
N LEU A 210 -8.13 -1.76 14.65
CA LEU A 210 -8.08 -2.67 15.80
C LEU A 210 -7.30 -3.96 15.51
N ARG A 211 -6.78 -4.14 14.29
CA ARG A 211 -6.14 -5.39 13.84
C ARG A 211 -4.73 -5.23 13.27
N LEU A 212 -4.13 -4.08 13.49
CA LEU A 212 -2.77 -3.80 13.03
C LEU A 212 -1.74 -4.17 14.09
N VAL A 213 -1.91 -3.67 15.31
CA VAL A 213 -0.96 -3.89 16.41
C VAL A 213 -1.12 -5.29 17.01
N MET A 214 -0.02 -5.89 17.46
CA MET A 214 -0.07 -7.22 18.07
C MET A 214 -0.85 -7.17 19.39
N PRO A 215 -1.88 -8.02 19.58
CA PRO A 215 -2.53 -8.17 20.87
C PRO A 215 -1.54 -8.57 21.97
N PRO A 216 -1.65 -8.01 23.20
CA PRO A 216 -0.72 -8.31 24.30
C PRO A 216 -0.55 -9.80 24.59
N THR A 217 -1.63 -10.59 24.46
CA THR A 217 -1.59 -12.05 24.67
C THR A 217 -0.64 -12.75 23.69
N MET A 218 -0.72 -12.40 22.40
CA MET A 218 0.15 -12.97 21.35
C MET A 218 1.56 -12.42 21.46
N PHE A 219 1.71 -11.14 21.78
CA PHE A 219 3.01 -10.56 22.07
C PHE A 219 3.75 -11.28 23.20
N LEU A 220 3.08 -11.59 24.32
CA LEU A 220 3.69 -12.31 25.43
C LEU A 220 4.15 -13.72 25.02
N ALA A 221 3.34 -14.42 24.22
CA ALA A 221 3.68 -15.73 23.71
C ALA A 221 4.91 -15.67 22.78
N LEU A 222 4.94 -14.73 21.82
CA LEU A 222 6.09 -14.48 20.94
C LEU A 222 7.34 -14.01 21.71
N ALA A 223 7.20 -13.19 22.74
CA ALA A 223 8.32 -12.60 23.48
C ALA A 223 8.99 -13.60 24.44
N THR A 224 8.25 -14.58 24.96
CA THR A 224 8.74 -15.59 25.90
C THR A 224 9.98 -16.36 25.43
N PRO A 225 10.05 -16.90 24.19
CA PRO A 225 11.27 -17.55 23.71
C PRO A 225 12.47 -16.59 23.64
N PHE A 226 12.26 -15.30 23.32
CA PHE A 226 13.35 -14.31 23.30
C PHE A 226 13.83 -13.94 24.71
N TRP A 227 12.93 -13.91 25.69
CA TRP A 227 13.33 -13.78 27.11
C TRP A 227 14.28 -14.91 27.51
N LYS A 228 13.90 -16.16 27.19
CA LYS A 228 14.73 -17.34 27.47
C LYS A 228 16.05 -17.29 26.71
N LEU A 229 16.03 -16.90 25.44
CA LEU A 229 17.23 -16.75 24.63
C LEU A 229 18.20 -15.73 25.22
N ALA A 230 17.71 -14.54 25.60
CA ALA A 230 18.53 -13.50 26.22
C ALA A 230 19.21 -14.01 27.50
N HIS A 231 18.46 -14.70 28.37
CA HIS A 231 19.00 -15.26 29.61
C HIS A 231 19.90 -16.49 29.40
N THR A 232 19.81 -17.15 28.25
CA THR A 232 20.70 -18.24 27.87
C THR A 232 22.03 -17.69 27.33
N VAL A 233 21.99 -16.69 26.45
CA VAL A 233 23.18 -16.08 25.85
C VAL A 233 23.97 -15.25 26.89
N PHE A 234 23.27 -14.47 27.71
CA PHE A 234 23.85 -13.64 28.75
C PHE A 234 23.72 -14.28 30.14
N TYR A 235 23.82 -15.61 30.22
CA TYR A 235 23.61 -16.38 31.46
C TYR A 235 24.51 -15.93 32.63
N TYR A 236 25.70 -15.39 32.32
CA TYR A 236 26.69 -14.94 33.30
C TYR A 236 26.34 -13.59 33.96
N ASN A 237 25.37 -12.84 33.42
CA ASN A 237 24.96 -11.55 33.98
C ASN A 237 23.45 -11.31 33.76
N TRP A 238 22.67 -11.57 34.80
CA TRP A 238 21.22 -11.38 34.81
C TRP A 238 20.79 -9.97 34.39
N HIS A 239 21.49 -8.93 34.87
CA HIS A 239 21.16 -7.55 34.54
C HIS A 239 21.43 -7.22 33.07
N ALA A 240 22.50 -7.77 32.50
CA ALA A 240 22.78 -7.63 31.07
C ALA A 240 21.72 -8.35 30.22
N ALA A 241 21.34 -9.58 30.57
CA ALA A 241 20.27 -10.33 29.91
C ALA A 241 18.94 -9.55 29.93
N THR A 242 18.58 -9.03 31.09
CA THR A 242 17.37 -8.23 31.28
C THR A 242 17.42 -6.93 30.46
N ALA A 243 18.55 -6.22 30.47
CA ALA A 243 18.72 -4.98 29.72
C ALA A 243 18.60 -5.19 28.20
N VAL A 244 19.20 -6.26 27.67
CA VAL A 244 19.09 -6.64 26.24
C VAL A 244 17.63 -6.93 25.88
N PHE A 245 16.93 -7.70 26.72
CA PHE A 245 15.51 -7.97 26.49
C PHE A 245 14.67 -6.69 26.51
N CYS A 246 14.84 -5.83 27.52
CA CYS A 246 14.12 -4.56 27.61
C CYS A 246 14.38 -3.64 26.40
N GLY A 247 15.63 -3.59 25.89
CA GLY A 247 15.97 -2.86 24.67
C GLY A 247 15.25 -3.43 23.44
N GLY A 248 15.17 -4.76 23.33
CA GLY A 248 14.40 -5.44 22.27
C GLY A 248 12.90 -5.12 22.34
N ILE A 249 12.31 -5.13 23.54
CA ILE A 249 10.90 -4.78 23.76
C ILE A 249 10.64 -3.31 23.40
N PHE A 250 11.54 -2.39 23.78
CA PHE A 250 11.45 -0.99 23.38
C PHE A 250 11.49 -0.85 21.85
N GLY A 251 12.43 -1.51 21.18
CA GLY A 251 12.51 -1.53 19.71
C GLY A 251 11.23 -2.08 19.05
N TYR A 252 10.65 -3.14 19.63
CA TYR A 252 9.37 -3.68 19.18
C TYR A 252 8.22 -2.66 19.30
N ILE A 253 8.13 -1.94 20.42
CA ILE A 253 7.10 -0.91 20.61
C ILE A 253 7.27 0.21 19.57
N CYS A 254 8.51 0.64 19.31
CA CYS A 254 8.78 1.60 18.24
C CYS A 254 8.36 1.07 16.86
N TYR A 255 8.61 -0.21 16.57
CA TYR A 255 8.16 -0.88 15.36
C TYR A 255 6.63 -0.84 15.23
N ASP A 256 5.90 -1.28 16.24
CA ASP A 256 4.45 -1.44 16.19
C ASP A 256 3.73 -0.08 16.07
N LEU A 257 4.23 0.93 16.79
CA LEU A 257 3.74 2.30 16.67
C LEU A 257 4.06 2.91 15.29
N THR A 258 5.27 2.68 14.77
CA THR A 258 5.64 3.14 13.42
C THR A 258 4.67 2.53 12.41
N HIS A 259 4.51 1.21 12.44
CA HIS A 259 3.59 0.47 11.58
C HIS A 259 2.17 1.06 11.60
N TYR A 260 1.62 1.27 12.80
CA TYR A 260 0.29 1.85 12.97
C TYR A 260 0.16 3.23 12.33
N PHE A 261 1.15 4.10 12.53
CA PHE A 261 1.13 5.46 12.02
C PHE A 261 1.36 5.55 10.52
N LEU A 262 2.11 4.62 9.92
CA LEU A 262 2.25 4.51 8.46
C LEU A 262 0.88 4.29 7.79
N HIS A 263 0.00 3.47 8.39
CA HIS A 263 -1.35 3.26 7.85
C HIS A 263 -2.33 4.41 8.13
N HIS A 264 -2.31 4.98 9.33
CA HIS A 264 -3.47 5.73 9.83
C HIS A 264 -3.27 7.25 9.97
N ARG A 265 -2.08 7.78 9.66
CA ARG A 265 -1.80 9.22 9.81
C ARG A 265 -1.12 9.82 8.59
N THR A 266 -1.27 11.13 8.44
CA THR A 266 -0.40 11.96 7.62
C THR A 266 0.87 12.20 8.42
N LEU A 267 2.01 11.74 7.90
CA LEU A 267 3.29 11.80 8.60
C LEU A 267 4.15 12.98 8.12
N PRO A 268 5.10 13.44 8.95
CA PRO A 268 6.09 14.44 8.55
C PRO A 268 6.87 14.02 7.30
N ALA A 269 7.42 14.99 6.57
CA ALA A 269 8.06 14.78 5.27
C ALA A 269 9.11 13.66 5.26
N TYR A 270 9.95 13.59 6.29
CA TYR A 270 11.01 12.58 6.41
C TYR A 270 10.50 11.14 6.57
N MET A 271 9.25 10.94 7.02
CA MET A 271 8.62 9.61 7.15
C MET A 271 7.73 9.25 5.95
N ARG A 272 7.40 10.20 5.07
CA ARG A 272 6.51 9.94 3.93
C ARG A 272 7.06 8.87 2.98
N LYS A 273 8.39 8.85 2.77
CA LYS A 273 9.05 7.82 1.96
C LYS A 273 8.89 6.42 2.58
N LEU A 274 9.00 6.31 3.90
CA LEU A 274 8.78 5.04 4.61
C LEU A 274 7.31 4.64 4.57
N LYS A 275 6.39 5.60 4.68
CA LYS A 275 4.95 5.36 4.52
C LYS A 275 4.63 4.79 3.15
N LYS A 276 5.09 5.48 2.10
CA LYS A 276 4.90 5.04 0.72
C LYS A 276 5.43 3.61 0.52
N HIS A 277 6.68 3.37 0.91
CA HIS A 277 7.30 2.05 0.82
C HIS A 277 6.46 0.96 1.50
N HIS A 278 5.99 1.23 2.71
CA HIS A 278 5.18 0.25 3.43
C HIS A 278 3.78 0.05 2.83
N LEU A 279 3.16 1.10 2.27
CA LEU A 279 1.88 0.94 1.58
C LEU A 279 2.03 0.19 0.26
N GLU A 280 3.12 0.39 -0.49
CA GLU A 280 3.46 -0.39 -1.68
C GLU A 280 3.60 -1.89 -1.37
N HIS A 281 4.15 -2.23 -0.20
CA HIS A 281 4.14 -3.63 0.25
C HIS A 281 2.72 -4.22 0.36
N HIS A 282 1.71 -3.40 0.69
CA HIS A 282 0.31 -3.84 0.79
C HIS A 282 -0.45 -3.87 -0.52
N PHE A 283 -0.31 -2.83 -1.37
CA PHE A 283 -1.11 -2.71 -2.60
C PHE A 283 -0.34 -3.12 -3.87
N MET A 284 0.98 -3.20 -3.85
CA MET A 284 1.82 -3.50 -5.03
C MET A 284 2.51 -4.85 -4.94
N ASP A 285 3.26 -5.14 -3.87
CA ASP A 285 4.01 -6.40 -3.76
C ASP A 285 4.26 -6.80 -2.30
N TYR A 286 3.55 -7.83 -1.84
CA TYR A 286 3.70 -8.36 -0.48
C TYR A 286 4.86 -9.36 -0.34
N GLU A 287 5.48 -9.78 -1.44
CA GLU A 287 6.60 -10.73 -1.44
C GLU A 287 7.94 -10.05 -1.16
N ASN A 288 7.99 -8.72 -1.15
CA ASN A 288 9.15 -7.88 -0.87
C ASN A 288 8.79 -6.70 0.04
N GLY A 289 9.77 -5.90 0.50
CA GLY A 289 9.53 -4.71 1.33
C GLY A 289 9.14 -5.04 2.77
N PHE A 290 9.86 -5.98 3.40
CA PHE A 290 9.54 -6.44 4.76
C PHE A 290 9.90 -5.41 5.85
N GLY A 291 10.75 -4.44 5.52
CA GLY A 291 11.22 -3.41 6.44
C GLY A 291 10.18 -2.33 6.75
N VAL A 292 9.64 -2.36 7.97
CA VAL A 292 8.64 -1.37 8.42
C VAL A 292 9.28 -0.14 9.09
N THR A 293 10.30 -0.33 9.92
CA THR A 293 11.01 0.78 10.59
C THR A 293 12.11 1.39 9.71
N SER A 294 12.67 0.58 8.82
CA SER A 294 13.68 0.98 7.85
C SER A 294 13.81 -0.06 6.75
N ARG A 295 14.30 0.36 5.59
CA ARG A 295 14.64 -0.50 4.44
C ARG A 295 16.00 -1.19 4.56
N PHE A 296 16.72 -0.97 5.66
CA PHE A 296 18.12 -1.41 5.79
C PHE A 296 18.25 -2.92 5.56
N TRP A 297 17.37 -3.72 6.17
CA TRP A 297 17.43 -5.17 6.02
C TRP A 297 16.94 -5.66 4.66
N ASP A 298 16.02 -4.94 4.00
CA ASP A 298 15.63 -5.27 2.63
C ASP A 298 16.79 -5.12 1.66
N TRP A 299 17.60 -4.08 1.83
CA TRP A 299 18.84 -3.91 1.06
C TRP A 299 19.85 -5.00 1.36
N VAL A 300 20.08 -5.33 2.64
CA VAL A 300 21.04 -6.37 3.05
C VAL A 300 20.67 -7.75 2.50
N PHE A 301 19.37 -8.08 2.46
CA PHE A 301 18.88 -9.39 2.03
C PHE A 301 18.34 -9.43 0.60
N GLY A 302 18.38 -8.32 -0.13
CA GLY A 302 17.90 -8.24 -1.52
C GLY A 302 16.39 -8.42 -1.66
N THR A 303 15.62 -7.95 -0.69
CA THR A 303 14.14 -8.03 -0.64
C THR A 303 13.50 -6.66 -0.81
N GLU A 304 14.16 -5.75 -1.54
CA GLU A 304 13.61 -4.43 -1.84
C GLU A 304 12.42 -4.54 -2.80
N LEU A 305 11.44 -3.65 -2.64
CA LEU A 305 10.31 -3.56 -3.57
C LEU A 305 10.80 -3.19 -4.97
N VAL A 306 10.43 -4.01 -5.95
CA VAL A 306 10.64 -3.76 -7.37
C VAL A 306 9.26 -3.66 -8.02
N PRO A 307 8.90 -2.57 -8.72
CA PRO A 307 7.59 -2.44 -9.35
C PRO A 307 7.35 -3.61 -10.32
N PRO A 308 6.36 -4.49 -10.07
CA PRO A 308 6.06 -5.57 -10.98
C PRO A 308 5.22 -5.06 -12.16
N PRO A 309 5.27 -5.71 -13.33
CA PRO A 309 4.44 -5.31 -14.47
C PRO A 309 2.94 -5.45 -14.12
N MET A 310 2.19 -4.37 -14.32
CA MET A 310 0.73 -4.37 -14.16
C MET A 310 0.07 -5.22 -15.25
N LYS A 311 -1.07 -5.82 -14.92
CA LYS A 311 -1.90 -6.57 -15.88
C LYS A 311 -3.22 -5.86 -16.12
N THR A 312 -3.64 -5.86 -17.37
CA THR A 312 -4.96 -5.41 -17.78
C THR A 312 -6.01 -6.44 -17.34
N VAL A 313 -6.99 -6.01 -16.55
CA VAL A 313 -8.14 -6.84 -16.20
C VAL A 313 -9.37 -6.28 -16.89
N LYS A 314 -10.05 -7.13 -17.67
CA LYS A 314 -11.39 -6.82 -18.17
C LYS A 314 -12.34 -6.86 -16.99
N THR A 315 -12.86 -5.71 -16.59
CA THR A 315 -13.99 -5.63 -15.67
C THR A 315 -15.18 -6.33 -16.32
N LEU A 316 -15.68 -7.40 -15.70
CA LEU A 316 -16.94 -8.05 -16.05
C LEU A 316 -18.12 -7.24 -15.51
#